data_AF-A0AA97GU13-F1
#
_entry.id   AF-A0AA97GU13-F1
#
_cell.length_a   1.000
_cell.length_b   1.000
_cell.length_c   1.000
_cell.angle_alpha   90.00
_cell.angle_beta   90.00
_cell.angle_gamma   90.00
#
_symmetry.space_group_name_H-M   'P 1'
#
loop_
_entity.id
_entity.type
_entity.pdbx_description
1 polymer ?
#
loop_
_entity_poly.entity_id
_entity_poly.type
_entity_poly.pdbx_seq_one_letter_code
_entity_poly.pdbx_strand_id
1 'polypeptide(L)'
;MTSDDNDQPSNSGGLTPHGEGPDMSPGRHARPEDRTPERAVEQTGPIPTVHSDVWVAPGSEPTRPTATPPETRTVVPEPRQVPESPQAPEPRTGSEQARPEPPQQAPAPGVRPVAGAARNPAQERRPAPARAGSAMAMSDILEVERPAPATSQTSTGGKAPGGKKSGSTGRKSSERRLAFLLAGPAALVMLVVTGYPILYSIWLSFTDENLREPGSGSFVGFSNYGTVLGSGYWWTALWVTLYITVISVIIELVIGMAIALVMHRAMFGRGLVRTVVLIPYGIVTVAAAISWKYAWTPGTGYLVNLLPDGSTPLTSQMPALSVIILAEVWKTTPFMALLLLAGLALVPDDLLKAAQMDGAGAWTRLVRVILPLMKPAILVALLFRTLDAFRVFDNIYVLTSGNHDTGSVSMLGYNNLFKAFNLGTGSAISVLIFLCVAVIAIVFIKGFGASAPGSDDEGR
;
A
#
# COMPACT_ATOMS: atom_id res chain seq x y z
N MET A 1 -59.39 -8.87 54.16
CA MET A 1 -59.18 -7.60 53.43
C MET A 1 -59.21 -7.92 51.94
N THR A 2 -60.32 -7.72 51.22
CA THR A 2 -61.00 -6.46 50.82
C THR A 2 -60.19 -5.68 49.77
N SER A 3 -60.73 -5.32 48.60
CA SER A 3 -62.08 -5.55 48.04
C SER A 3 -62.10 -5.26 46.52
N ASP A 4 -62.99 -5.95 45.79
CA ASP A 4 -64.06 -5.46 44.89
C ASP A 4 -63.79 -4.21 43.98
N ASP A 5 -64.26 -4.08 42.72
CA ASP A 5 -65.18 -4.92 41.92
C ASP A 5 -65.08 -4.66 40.39
N ASN A 6 -65.52 -5.66 39.60
CA ASN A 6 -66.40 -5.69 38.38
C ASN A 6 -66.47 -4.50 37.35
N ASP A 7 -66.74 -4.65 36.04
CA ASP A 7 -67.86 -5.37 35.35
C ASP A 7 -67.61 -5.80 33.86
N GLN A 8 -68.58 -6.49 33.20
CA GLN A 8 -68.47 -7.21 31.87
C GLN A 8 -69.35 -6.60 30.70
N PRO A 9 -70.00 -7.27 29.66
CA PRO A 9 -70.20 -8.69 29.22
C PRO A 9 -70.13 -9.05 27.68
N SER A 10 -70.30 -10.36 27.32
CA SER A 10 -70.72 -10.99 26.00
C SER A 10 -69.77 -10.99 24.76
N ASN A 11 -69.75 -11.89 23.72
CA ASN A 11 -70.56 -13.04 23.17
C ASN A 11 -71.56 -12.69 22.00
N SER A 12 -71.88 -13.44 20.90
CA SER A 12 -71.72 -14.87 20.43
C SER A 12 -71.93 -15.12 18.89
N GLY A 13 -71.46 -16.25 18.29
CA GLY A 13 -71.94 -16.89 17.01
C GLY A 13 -70.95 -16.94 15.81
N GLY A 14 -71.00 -17.78 14.75
CA GLY A 14 -71.83 -18.95 14.28
C GLY A 14 -71.64 -19.19 12.74
N LEU A 15 -72.00 -20.29 12.03
CA LEU A 15 -72.41 -21.67 12.38
C LEU A 15 -72.50 -22.67 11.14
N THR A 16 -71.74 -23.81 11.15
CA THR A 16 -72.04 -25.17 10.53
C THR A 16 -72.05 -25.48 8.97
N PRO A 17 -71.96 -26.79 8.52
CA PRO A 17 -71.47 -27.22 7.17
C PRO A 17 -72.31 -28.32 6.39
N HIS A 18 -71.64 -29.10 5.49
CA HIS A 18 -72.07 -30.22 4.57
C HIS A 18 -72.54 -29.81 3.14
N GLY A 19 -72.39 -30.59 2.05
CA GLY A 19 -71.68 -31.87 1.80
C GLY A 19 -71.90 -32.45 0.35
N GLU A 20 -71.05 -33.42 -0.06
CA GLU A 20 -71.20 -34.41 -1.19
C GLU A 20 -71.28 -34.01 -2.70
N GLY A 21 -70.75 -34.89 -3.58
CA GLY A 21 -71.32 -35.21 -4.92
C GLY A 21 -70.71 -34.62 -6.22
N PRO A 22 -70.20 -35.45 -7.17
CA PRO A 22 -69.84 -35.05 -8.55
C PRO A 22 -70.72 -35.70 -9.66
N ASP A 23 -70.83 -35.10 -10.86
CA ASP A 23 -70.65 -35.77 -12.20
C ASP A 23 -70.77 -34.81 -13.44
N MET A 24 -70.26 -35.29 -14.60
CA MET A 24 -70.53 -34.99 -16.04
C MET A 24 -70.46 -33.57 -16.69
N SER A 25 -70.01 -33.58 -17.96
CA SER A 25 -70.15 -32.52 -18.98
C SER A 25 -71.08 -33.00 -20.13
N PRO A 26 -71.68 -32.14 -21.00
CA PRO A 26 -71.10 -31.96 -22.36
C PRO A 26 -71.47 -30.67 -23.17
N GLY A 27 -70.73 -30.38 -24.27
CA GLY A 27 -71.39 -30.33 -25.60
C GLY A 27 -71.55 -29.06 -26.49
N ARG A 28 -70.46 -28.56 -27.12
CA ARG A 28 -70.34 -28.11 -28.56
C ARG A 28 -71.02 -26.83 -29.14
N HIS A 29 -70.46 -26.44 -30.32
CA HIS A 29 -70.94 -25.57 -31.44
C HIS A 29 -70.84 -24.03 -31.26
N ALA A 30 -70.44 -23.21 -32.26
CA ALA A 30 -69.92 -23.42 -33.63
C ALA A 30 -69.01 -22.24 -34.12
N ARG A 31 -68.52 -22.28 -35.38
CA ARG A 31 -67.60 -21.31 -36.05
C ARG A 31 -68.07 -21.01 -37.49
N PRO A 32 -67.69 -19.88 -38.14
CA PRO A 32 -66.78 -19.93 -39.32
C PRO A 32 -65.84 -18.69 -39.45
N GLU A 33 -64.56 -18.84 -39.89
CA GLU A 33 -63.97 -18.46 -41.22
C GLU A 33 -63.42 -17.00 -41.26
N ASP A 34 -62.46 -16.58 -42.11
CA ASP A 34 -61.84 -17.14 -43.34
C ASP A 34 -60.33 -16.71 -43.50
N ARG A 35 -59.60 -17.33 -44.46
CA ARG A 35 -58.35 -16.91 -45.18
C ARG A 35 -56.94 -17.22 -44.63
N THR A 36 -56.48 -18.42 -45.00
CA THR A 36 -55.11 -18.80 -45.42
C THR A 36 -54.74 -18.18 -46.80
N PRO A 37 -53.49 -18.25 -47.37
CA PRO A 37 -52.77 -19.51 -47.69
C PRO A 37 -51.23 -19.56 -47.53
N GLU A 38 -50.75 -20.81 -47.44
CA GLU A 38 -49.51 -21.45 -47.98
C GLU A 38 -48.18 -20.65 -48.10
N ARG A 39 -47.09 -21.08 -47.43
CA ARG A 39 -46.25 -22.30 -47.59
C ARG A 39 -45.24 -22.27 -48.76
N ALA A 40 -43.96 -22.26 -48.38
CA ALA A 40 -42.85 -22.87 -49.13
C ALA A 40 -41.91 -23.56 -48.11
N VAL A 41 -41.07 -24.50 -48.56
CA VAL A 41 -40.17 -25.29 -47.71
C VAL A 41 -38.75 -25.15 -48.22
N GLU A 42 -37.79 -24.86 -47.33
CA GLU A 42 -36.38 -25.12 -47.59
C GLU A 42 -35.62 -25.48 -46.30
N GLN A 43 -34.45 -26.09 -46.47
CA GLN A 43 -33.74 -26.86 -45.44
C GLN A 43 -32.24 -26.57 -45.55
N THR A 44 -31.61 -26.07 -44.47
CA THR A 44 -30.15 -25.86 -44.42
C THR A 44 -29.65 -25.85 -42.97
N GLY A 45 -28.35 -26.13 -42.79
CA GLY A 45 -27.75 -26.49 -41.49
C GLY A 45 -27.09 -25.35 -40.71
N PRO A 46 -26.39 -25.68 -39.60
CA PRO A 46 -25.79 -24.72 -38.68
C PRO A 46 -24.48 -24.06 -39.19
N ILE A 47 -24.13 -22.97 -38.51
CA ILE A 47 -23.04 -22.02 -38.81
C ILE A 47 -21.63 -22.67 -38.63
N PRO A 48 -20.64 -22.34 -39.49
CA PRO A 48 -19.36 -23.05 -39.54
C PRO A 48 -18.38 -22.73 -38.40
N THR A 49 -17.57 -23.73 -38.03
CA THR A 49 -16.37 -23.60 -37.20
C THR A 49 -15.18 -23.05 -37.98
N VAL A 50 -14.38 -22.19 -37.34
CA VAL A 50 -13.17 -21.59 -37.93
C VAL A 50 -12.04 -22.62 -38.03
N HIS A 51 -11.47 -22.78 -39.23
CA HIS A 51 -10.23 -23.51 -39.44
C HIS A 51 -9.02 -22.73 -38.93
N SER A 52 -8.01 -23.44 -38.40
CA SER A 52 -6.67 -22.90 -38.20
C SER A 52 -5.68 -23.87 -38.85
N ASP A 53 -4.99 -23.40 -39.90
CA ASP A 53 -4.16 -24.28 -40.74
C ASP A 53 -2.79 -24.53 -40.09
N VAL A 54 -2.43 -25.80 -39.97
CA VAL A 54 -1.11 -26.23 -39.49
C VAL A 54 -0.19 -26.43 -40.68
N TRP A 55 0.91 -25.68 -40.71
CA TRP A 55 1.98 -25.83 -41.71
C TRP A 55 2.69 -27.18 -41.56
N VAL A 56 2.86 -27.91 -42.67
CA VAL A 56 3.60 -29.19 -42.73
C VAL A 56 4.64 -29.12 -43.85
N ALA A 57 5.88 -29.47 -43.53
CA ALA A 57 6.98 -29.51 -44.50
C ALA A 57 7.02 -30.87 -45.25
N PRO A 58 7.37 -30.91 -46.55
CA PRO A 58 7.37 -32.14 -47.34
C PRO A 58 8.68 -32.94 -47.19
N GLY A 59 8.63 -34.26 -46.96
CA GLY A 59 9.86 -35.07 -47.02
C GLY A 59 9.91 -36.49 -46.43
N SER A 60 8.89 -37.36 -46.57
CA SER A 60 9.06 -38.83 -46.40
C SER A 60 7.89 -39.63 -46.98
N GLU A 61 8.16 -40.84 -47.50
CA GLU A 61 7.18 -41.69 -48.21
C GLU A 61 6.20 -42.43 -47.28
N PRO A 62 4.98 -42.78 -47.76
CA PRO A 62 3.97 -43.48 -46.96
C PRO A 62 4.17 -45.01 -46.91
N THR A 63 4.64 -45.52 -45.78
CA THR A 63 4.61 -46.97 -45.49
C THR A 63 3.20 -47.48 -45.23
N ARG A 64 2.85 -48.66 -45.78
CA ARG A 64 1.52 -49.29 -45.59
C ARG A 64 1.25 -49.63 -44.10
N PRO A 65 0.00 -49.50 -43.62
CA PRO A 65 -0.36 -49.95 -42.28
C PRO A 65 -0.32 -51.49 -42.18
N THR A 66 0.29 -52.00 -41.12
CA THR A 66 0.21 -53.42 -40.73
C THR A 66 -1.09 -53.69 -39.98
N ALA A 67 -1.68 -54.88 -40.13
CA ALA A 67 -2.95 -55.23 -39.50
C ALA A 67 -2.82 -55.42 -37.98
N THR A 68 -3.75 -54.82 -37.22
CA THR A 68 -3.85 -54.95 -35.77
C THR A 68 -4.49 -56.30 -35.36
N PRO A 69 -3.98 -57.00 -34.33
CA PRO A 69 -4.69 -58.12 -33.71
C PRO A 69 -5.98 -57.66 -32.98
N PRO A 70 -6.97 -58.54 -32.77
CA PRO A 70 -8.20 -58.18 -32.05
C PRO A 70 -7.96 -57.96 -30.56
N GLU A 71 -8.48 -56.85 -30.02
CA GLU A 71 -8.41 -56.56 -28.59
C GLU A 71 -9.24 -57.54 -27.75
N THR A 72 -8.65 -58.03 -26.65
CA THR A 72 -9.39 -58.80 -25.65
C THR A 72 -10.14 -57.83 -24.73
N ARG A 73 -11.48 -57.91 -24.74
CA ARG A 73 -12.35 -57.10 -23.86
C ARG A 73 -11.97 -57.29 -22.39
N THR A 74 -11.25 -56.31 -21.83
CA THR A 74 -11.02 -56.21 -20.39
C THR A 74 -12.21 -55.49 -19.77
N VAL A 75 -12.97 -56.20 -18.94
CA VAL A 75 -14.16 -55.63 -18.28
C VAL A 75 -13.71 -54.72 -17.14
N VAL A 76 -13.91 -53.41 -17.29
CA VAL A 76 -13.74 -52.44 -16.20
C VAL A 76 -14.91 -52.60 -15.24
N PRO A 77 -14.68 -52.84 -13.93
CA PRO A 77 -15.77 -52.94 -12.96
C PRO A 77 -16.38 -51.57 -12.66
N GLU A 78 -17.70 -51.52 -12.59
CA GLU A 78 -18.47 -50.32 -12.26
C GLU A 78 -18.21 -49.88 -10.79
N PRO A 79 -18.05 -48.59 -10.49
CA PRO A 79 -17.80 -48.13 -9.13
C PRO A 79 -19.04 -48.35 -8.25
N ARG A 80 -18.90 -49.20 -7.22
CA ARG A 80 -19.95 -49.39 -6.21
C ARG A 80 -20.32 -48.05 -5.58
N GLN A 81 -21.61 -47.73 -5.61
CA GLN A 81 -22.19 -46.69 -4.75
C GLN A 81 -21.94 -47.06 -3.28
N VAL A 82 -21.40 -46.12 -2.52
CA VAL A 82 -21.24 -46.23 -1.06
C VAL A 82 -22.57 -45.83 -0.42
N PRO A 83 -23.18 -46.65 0.45
CA PRO A 83 -24.39 -46.25 1.17
C PRO A 83 -24.11 -45.05 2.08
N GLU A 84 -25.01 -44.06 2.10
CA GLU A 84 -24.96 -43.00 3.10
C GLU A 84 -25.06 -43.60 4.51
N SER A 85 -24.19 -43.16 5.41
CA SER A 85 -24.30 -43.48 6.84
C SER A 85 -25.42 -42.63 7.45
N PRO A 86 -26.39 -43.21 8.18
CA PRO A 86 -27.48 -42.44 8.77
C PRO A 86 -26.97 -41.33 9.69
N GLN A 87 -27.44 -40.10 9.48
CA GLN A 87 -27.16 -38.99 10.39
C GLN A 87 -27.74 -39.29 11.77
N ALA A 88 -26.92 -39.17 12.81
CA ALA A 88 -27.41 -39.24 14.19
C ALA A 88 -28.26 -38.00 14.50
N PRO A 89 -29.42 -38.14 15.17
CA PRO A 89 -30.29 -37.01 15.47
C PRO A 89 -29.65 -36.07 16.50
N GLU A 90 -29.71 -34.77 16.25
CA GLU A 90 -29.23 -33.76 17.21
C GLU A 90 -30.06 -33.80 18.51
N PRO A 91 -29.42 -33.66 19.69
CA PRO A 91 -30.13 -33.61 20.96
C PRO A 91 -30.90 -32.29 21.10
N ARG A 92 -32.23 -32.39 21.17
CA ARG A 92 -33.11 -31.24 21.45
C ARG A 92 -32.97 -30.76 22.90
N THR A 93 -31.94 -29.96 23.18
CA THR A 93 -32.05 -28.90 24.20
C THR A 93 -32.81 -27.74 23.55
N GLY A 94 -33.92 -27.24 24.09
CA GLY A 94 -34.26 -27.16 25.52
C GLY A 94 -34.28 -25.68 25.86
N SER A 95 -35.43 -25.15 26.28
CA SER A 95 -35.64 -23.72 26.45
C SER A 95 -34.88 -23.17 27.66
N GLU A 96 -33.60 -22.82 27.49
CA GLU A 96 -32.83 -22.22 28.57
C GLU A 96 -33.34 -20.80 28.86
N GLN A 97 -33.70 -20.59 30.12
CA GLN A 97 -34.31 -19.37 30.62
C GLN A 97 -33.28 -18.23 30.71
N ALA A 98 -33.76 -16.99 30.72
CA ALA A 98 -32.91 -15.81 30.87
C ALA A 98 -32.06 -15.91 32.15
N ARG A 99 -30.74 -16.02 31.99
CA ARG A 99 -29.80 -15.87 33.12
C ARG A 99 -29.74 -14.40 33.52
N PRO A 100 -29.87 -14.05 34.82
CA PRO A 100 -29.72 -12.68 35.28
C PRO A 100 -28.27 -12.20 35.14
N GLU A 101 -28.08 -10.88 35.00
CA GLU A 101 -26.75 -10.28 35.02
C GLU A 101 -26.05 -10.50 36.37
N PRO A 102 -24.70 -10.63 36.38
CA PRO A 102 -23.95 -10.52 37.62
C PRO A 102 -24.08 -9.09 38.19
N PRO A 103 -24.38 -8.93 39.49
CA PRO A 103 -24.65 -7.61 40.06
C PRO A 103 -23.41 -6.70 40.01
N GLN A 104 -23.62 -5.44 39.62
CA GLN A 104 -22.59 -4.41 39.68
C GLN A 104 -22.10 -4.24 41.13
N GLN A 105 -20.79 -4.34 41.36
CA GLN A 105 -20.21 -4.08 42.66
C GLN A 105 -20.27 -2.58 42.97
N ALA A 106 -21.14 -2.20 43.91
CA ALA A 106 -21.15 -0.86 44.47
C ALA A 106 -19.83 -0.58 45.22
N PRO A 107 -19.28 0.65 45.15
CA PRO A 107 -18.02 0.98 45.81
C PRO A 107 -18.18 0.96 47.35
N ALA A 108 -17.30 0.23 48.02
CA ALA A 108 -17.25 0.19 49.48
C ALA A 108 -16.80 1.55 50.08
N PRO A 109 -17.42 2.02 51.17
CA PRO A 109 -17.15 3.35 51.70
C PRO A 109 -15.93 3.42 52.63
N GLY A 110 -15.22 4.55 52.60
CA GLY A 110 -14.51 5.08 53.76
C GLY A 110 -13.03 4.73 53.92
N VAL A 111 -12.16 5.52 53.29
CA VAL A 111 -10.83 5.84 53.85
C VAL A 111 -10.79 7.35 54.11
N ARG A 112 -10.38 7.75 55.31
CA ARG A 112 -10.38 9.16 55.75
C ARG A 112 -9.25 9.96 55.11
N PRO A 113 -9.49 11.18 54.60
CA PRO A 113 -8.43 12.18 54.46
C PRO A 113 -8.05 12.72 55.85
N VAL A 114 -6.76 12.77 56.16
CA VAL A 114 -6.26 13.49 57.35
C VAL A 114 -6.10 14.96 57.00
N ALA A 115 -6.74 15.85 57.76
CA ALA A 115 -6.69 17.29 57.56
C ALA A 115 -5.57 17.95 58.40
N GLY A 116 -4.93 18.98 57.85
CA GLY A 116 -3.87 19.76 58.51
C GLY A 116 -2.81 20.22 57.50
N ALA A 117 -2.55 21.52 57.28
CA ALA A 117 -3.21 22.70 57.85
C ALA A 117 -3.31 23.82 56.81
N ALA A 118 -4.31 24.69 56.96
CA ALA A 118 -4.51 25.86 56.10
C ALA A 118 -3.64 27.06 56.53
N ARG A 119 -3.27 27.91 55.56
CA ARG A 119 -3.01 29.34 55.81
C ARG A 119 -3.43 30.16 54.58
N ASN A 120 -4.13 31.26 54.83
CA ASN A 120 -4.73 32.13 53.82
C ASN A 120 -3.74 33.25 53.40
N PRO A 121 -3.92 33.90 52.24
CA PRO A 121 -3.01 34.94 51.76
C PRO A 121 -3.39 36.33 52.30
N ALA A 122 -2.39 37.11 52.72
CA ALA A 122 -2.52 38.55 52.92
C ALA A 122 -1.16 39.27 52.85
N GLN A 123 -1.17 40.46 52.24
CA GLN A 123 -0.35 41.65 52.54
C GLN A 123 1.14 41.47 52.90
N GLU A 124 2.04 42.05 52.08
CA GLU A 124 2.68 43.34 52.40
C GLU A 124 3.13 44.08 51.12
N ARG A 125 2.55 45.26 50.85
CA ARG A 125 3.12 46.61 51.02
C ARG A 125 4.24 47.01 50.03
N ARG A 126 3.87 47.83 49.03
CA ARG A 126 4.75 48.88 48.45
C ARG A 126 4.82 50.08 49.42
N PRO A 127 5.82 50.97 49.32
CA PRO A 127 5.67 52.16 48.46
C PRO A 127 6.89 52.43 47.53
N ALA A 128 6.74 53.44 46.67
CA ALA A 128 7.78 54.09 45.84
C ALA A 128 7.98 55.56 46.36
N PRO A 129 8.46 56.61 45.64
CA PRO A 129 9.07 56.70 44.29
C PRO A 129 10.26 57.70 44.12
N ALA A 130 10.88 57.72 42.93
CA ALA A 130 11.51 58.90 42.28
C ALA A 130 11.52 58.62 40.74
N ARG A 131 11.04 59.49 39.84
CA ARG A 131 11.62 60.77 39.32
C ARG A 131 13.06 60.61 38.82
N ALA A 132 13.44 61.00 37.61
CA ALA A 132 12.76 61.46 36.39
C ALA A 132 13.67 61.04 35.19
N GLY A 133 13.31 61.01 33.90
CA GLY A 133 12.33 61.77 33.12
C GLY A 133 13.07 62.56 32.04
N SER A 134 13.05 62.07 30.79
CA SER A 134 13.14 62.82 29.53
C SER A 134 13.25 61.85 28.35
N ALA A 135 12.52 62.14 27.28
CA ALA A 135 12.83 61.61 25.95
C ALA A 135 13.76 62.60 25.24
N MET A 136 14.59 62.12 24.33
CA MET A 136 15.11 62.96 23.26
C MET A 136 15.29 62.13 22.00
N ALA A 137 14.68 62.61 20.91
CA ALA A 137 14.82 62.01 19.59
C ALA A 137 15.76 62.86 18.75
N MET A 138 16.60 62.18 17.98
CA MET A 138 17.21 62.58 16.71
C MET A 138 16.91 64.01 16.20
N SER A 139 17.91 64.87 16.29
CA SER A 139 18.22 65.83 15.21
C SER A 139 19.72 66.14 15.14
N ASP A 140 20.11 66.66 13.99
CA ASP A 140 21.24 67.57 13.74
C ASP A 140 22.69 67.07 13.56
N ILE A 141 23.00 66.99 12.26
CA ILE A 141 24.18 67.58 11.57
C ILE A 141 25.37 66.63 11.26
N LEU A 142 25.91 66.86 10.06
CA LEU A 142 27.03 66.15 9.45
C LEU A 142 28.36 66.69 10.00
N GLU A 143 29.36 65.81 10.11
CA GLU A 143 30.76 66.20 9.96
C GLU A 143 31.52 65.06 9.25
N VAL A 144 32.50 65.40 8.40
CA VAL A 144 33.20 64.42 7.54
C VAL A 144 34.63 64.18 8.03
N GLU A 145 34.83 63.15 8.84
CA GLU A 145 36.15 62.72 9.31
C GLU A 145 36.84 61.78 8.31
N ARG A 146 38.14 61.97 8.09
CA ARG A 146 38.96 61.19 7.12
C ARG A 146 39.86 60.18 7.86
N PRO A 147 40.26 59.06 7.23
CA PRO A 147 41.20 58.12 7.84
C PRO A 147 42.60 58.74 8.01
N ALA A 148 43.15 58.61 9.21
CA ALA A 148 44.53 58.98 9.57
C ALA A 148 45.42 57.72 9.73
N PRO A 149 46.76 57.82 9.60
CA PRO A 149 47.49 56.77 8.89
C PRO A 149 48.23 55.75 9.77
N ALA A 150 48.62 54.65 9.12
CA ALA A 150 49.43 53.59 9.70
C ALA A 150 50.79 54.09 10.19
N THR A 151 51.24 53.56 11.33
CA THR A 151 52.64 53.68 11.80
C THR A 151 53.26 52.28 11.82
N SER A 152 54.39 52.12 11.14
CA SER A 152 55.11 50.86 11.03
C SER A 152 55.84 50.51 12.34
N GLN A 153 55.79 49.25 12.76
CA GLN A 153 56.71 48.71 13.77
C GLN A 153 57.60 47.60 13.19
N THR A 154 58.88 47.82 13.39
CA THR A 154 60.05 47.11 12.87
C THR A 154 60.02 45.59 13.10
N SER A 155 60.43 44.83 12.09
CA SER A 155 60.71 43.40 12.23
C SER A 155 61.92 43.15 13.12
N THR A 156 61.77 42.30 14.15
CA THR A 156 62.88 41.72 14.91
C THR A 156 62.73 40.21 14.99
N GLY A 157 63.86 39.49 14.87
CA GLY A 157 63.87 38.05 14.58
C GLY A 157 63.55 37.15 15.78
N GLY A 158 62.27 36.93 16.07
CA GLY A 158 61.81 35.91 17.01
C GLY A 158 62.00 34.49 16.46
N LYS A 159 63.08 33.80 16.89
CA LYS A 159 63.38 32.42 16.48
C LYS A 159 62.38 31.42 17.08
N ALA A 160 61.29 31.18 16.36
CA ALA A 160 60.20 30.31 16.82
C ALA A 160 60.69 28.88 17.16
N PRO A 161 60.31 28.30 18.32
CA PRO A 161 60.66 26.94 18.67
C PRO A 161 59.94 25.94 17.75
N GLY A 162 60.67 24.94 17.25
CA GLY A 162 60.15 23.95 16.31
C GLY A 162 59.11 23.00 16.92
N GLY A 163 57.85 23.44 16.95
CA GLY A 163 56.73 22.62 17.40
C GLY A 163 56.58 21.35 16.56
N LYS A 164 56.88 20.19 17.15
CA LYS A 164 56.77 18.88 16.49
C LYS A 164 55.31 18.66 16.05
N LYS A 165 55.06 18.62 14.74
CA LYS A 165 53.74 18.32 14.14
C LYS A 165 53.36 16.82 14.26
N SER A 166 53.50 16.24 15.45
CA SER A 166 53.18 14.85 15.75
C SER A 166 51.93 14.77 16.63
N GLY A 167 50.77 14.50 16.03
CA GLY A 167 49.49 14.44 16.77
C GLY A 167 48.23 14.20 15.93
N SER A 168 48.22 14.57 14.65
CA SER A 168 47.03 14.41 13.78
C SER A 168 46.66 12.94 13.52
N THR A 169 47.65 12.05 13.39
CA THR A 169 47.44 10.62 13.07
C THR A 169 46.73 9.87 14.18
N GLY A 170 47.13 10.10 15.45
CA GLY A 170 46.53 9.44 16.61
C GLY A 170 45.07 9.83 16.79
N ARG A 171 44.76 11.13 16.61
CA ARG A 171 43.40 11.66 16.73
C ARG A 171 42.42 11.03 15.72
N LYS A 172 42.78 10.99 14.42
CA LYS A 172 41.95 10.33 13.40
C LYS A 172 41.75 8.83 13.66
N SER A 173 42.75 8.15 14.23
CA SER A 173 42.64 6.74 14.64
C SER A 173 41.66 6.55 15.80
N SER A 174 41.74 7.41 16.82
CA SER A 174 40.82 7.40 17.98
C SER A 174 39.37 7.74 17.57
N GLU A 175 39.18 8.75 16.73
CA GLU A 175 37.87 9.15 16.20
C GLU A 175 37.23 8.01 15.38
N ARG A 176 38.01 7.36 14.50
CA ARG A 176 37.56 6.15 13.78
C ARG A 176 37.20 5.01 14.74
N ARG A 177 38.04 4.73 15.75
CA ARG A 177 37.76 3.66 16.73
C ARG A 177 36.50 3.93 17.54
N LEU A 178 36.25 5.19 17.91
CA LEU A 178 35.04 5.62 18.60
C LEU A 178 33.80 5.46 17.70
N ALA A 179 33.88 5.84 16.43
CA ALA A 179 32.80 5.63 15.46
C ALA A 179 32.46 4.14 15.28
N PHE A 180 33.47 3.26 15.15
CA PHE A 180 33.24 1.81 15.10
C PHE A 180 32.72 1.22 16.42
N LEU A 181 33.03 1.82 17.58
CA LEU A 181 32.51 1.36 18.88
C LEU A 181 31.05 1.80 19.10
N LEU A 182 30.65 2.97 18.58
CA LEU A 182 29.28 3.47 18.63
C LEU A 182 28.37 2.79 17.60
N ALA A 183 28.80 2.71 16.34
CA ALA A 183 27.99 2.15 15.24
C ALA A 183 28.10 0.62 15.14
N GLY A 184 29.20 0.02 15.58
CA GLY A 184 29.49 -1.41 15.47
C GLY A 184 28.43 -2.33 16.06
N PRO A 185 27.91 -2.09 17.28
CA PRO A 185 26.85 -2.92 17.86
C PRO A 185 25.56 -2.90 17.03
N ALA A 186 25.14 -1.73 16.54
CA ALA A 186 23.96 -1.61 15.68
C ALA A 186 24.18 -2.29 14.32
N ALA A 187 25.33 -2.04 13.69
CA ALA A 187 25.69 -2.66 12.41
C ALA A 187 25.80 -4.19 12.52
N LEU A 188 26.34 -4.72 13.62
CA LEU A 188 26.43 -6.16 13.89
C LEU A 188 25.05 -6.78 14.05
N VAL A 189 24.15 -6.16 14.82
CA VAL A 189 22.77 -6.64 14.98
C VAL A 189 22.03 -6.63 13.65
N MET A 190 22.14 -5.57 12.85
CA MET A 190 21.54 -5.53 11.51
C MET A 190 22.15 -6.59 10.56
N LEU A 191 23.47 -6.80 10.58
CA LEU A 191 24.13 -7.80 9.74
C LEU A 191 23.70 -9.22 10.12
N VAL A 192 23.59 -9.54 11.41
CA VAL A 192 23.11 -10.85 11.86
C VAL A 192 21.62 -11.04 11.55
N VAL A 193 20.76 -10.08 11.93
CA VAL A 193 19.30 -10.24 11.82
C VAL A 193 18.79 -10.12 10.37
N THR A 194 19.44 -9.32 9.52
CA THR A 194 19.03 -9.12 8.12
C THR A 194 19.92 -9.91 7.14
N GLY A 195 21.22 -10.00 7.38
CA GLY A 195 22.16 -10.67 6.49
C GLY A 195 22.03 -12.19 6.49
N TYR A 196 21.83 -12.84 7.66
CA TYR A 196 21.65 -14.29 7.71
C TYR A 196 20.40 -14.76 6.94
N PRO A 197 19.19 -14.17 7.13
CA PRO A 197 18.03 -14.56 6.33
C PRO A 197 18.18 -14.30 4.83
N ILE A 198 18.85 -13.21 4.42
CA ILE A 198 19.12 -12.95 2.99
C ILE A 198 20.04 -14.03 2.40
N LEU A 199 21.15 -14.37 3.08
CA LEU A 199 22.06 -15.42 2.63
C LEU A 199 21.38 -16.79 2.62
N TYR A 200 20.52 -17.07 3.58
CA TYR A 200 19.73 -18.30 3.62
C TYR A 200 18.71 -18.37 2.48
N SER A 201 17.97 -17.29 2.19
CA SER A 201 17.08 -17.21 1.01
C SER A 201 17.84 -17.36 -0.31
N ILE A 202 19.05 -16.80 -0.41
CA ILE A 202 19.92 -16.99 -1.59
C ILE A 202 20.34 -18.46 -1.72
N TRP A 203 20.78 -19.11 -0.64
CA TRP A 203 21.08 -20.55 -0.65
C TRP A 203 19.87 -21.38 -1.10
N LEU A 204 18.73 -21.14 -0.45
CA LEU A 204 17.45 -21.82 -0.68
C LEU A 204 16.99 -21.69 -2.14
N SER A 205 17.24 -20.55 -2.79
CA SER A 205 16.91 -20.36 -4.21
C SER A 205 17.70 -21.23 -5.21
N PHE A 206 18.81 -21.84 -4.80
CA PHE A 206 19.56 -22.84 -5.58
C PHE A 206 19.17 -24.30 -5.26
N THR A 207 18.16 -24.51 -4.41
CA THR A 207 17.66 -25.83 -4.00
C THR A 207 16.21 -26.04 -4.41
N ASP A 208 15.80 -27.29 -4.60
CA ASP A 208 14.39 -27.65 -4.82
C ASP A 208 13.70 -28.06 -3.50
N GLU A 209 13.82 -27.19 -2.49
CA GLU A 209 13.21 -27.40 -1.18
C GLU A 209 11.70 -27.13 -1.21
N ASN A 210 10.92 -28.06 -0.67
CA ASN A 210 9.46 -28.03 -0.68
C ASN A 210 8.90 -28.45 0.69
N LEU A 211 8.13 -27.57 1.34
CA LEU A 211 7.63 -27.82 2.70
C LEU A 211 6.61 -28.97 2.79
N ARG A 212 6.12 -29.50 1.66
CA ARG A 212 5.29 -30.72 1.63
C ARG A 212 6.10 -32.02 1.70
N GLU A 213 7.39 -31.97 1.39
CA GLU A 213 8.29 -33.14 1.39
C GLU A 213 9.58 -32.80 2.16
N PRO A 214 9.52 -32.66 3.49
CA PRO A 214 10.66 -32.16 4.27
C PRO A 214 11.89 -33.07 4.13
N GLY A 215 12.98 -32.51 3.58
CA GLY A 215 14.24 -33.21 3.38
C GLY A 215 14.40 -33.98 2.06
N SER A 216 13.47 -33.83 1.09
CA SER A 216 13.73 -34.26 -0.30
C SER A 216 14.53 -33.24 -1.12
N GLY A 217 14.71 -32.02 -0.59
CA GLY A 217 15.39 -30.92 -1.25
C GLY A 217 16.83 -31.23 -1.66
N SER A 218 17.14 -31.01 -2.93
CA SER A 218 18.48 -31.17 -3.51
C SER A 218 18.99 -29.86 -4.12
N PHE A 219 20.30 -29.75 -4.31
CA PHE A 219 20.90 -28.59 -4.97
C PHE A 219 20.70 -28.71 -6.49
N VAL A 220 19.86 -27.83 -7.04
CA VAL A 220 19.48 -27.77 -8.48
C VAL A 220 20.12 -26.59 -9.23
N GLY A 221 20.96 -25.81 -8.53
CA GLY A 221 21.63 -24.65 -9.11
C GLY A 221 20.64 -23.65 -9.69
N PHE A 222 20.85 -23.21 -10.92
CA PHE A 222 20.03 -22.16 -11.54
C PHE A 222 18.64 -22.62 -12.04
N SER A 223 18.24 -23.88 -11.81
CA SER A 223 16.97 -24.43 -12.32
C SER A 223 15.75 -23.57 -11.97
N ASN A 224 15.59 -23.18 -10.69
CA ASN A 224 14.49 -22.31 -10.23
C ASN A 224 14.41 -20.99 -11.01
N TYR A 225 15.56 -20.37 -11.32
CA TYR A 225 15.60 -19.12 -12.09
C TYR A 225 15.19 -19.33 -13.56
N GLY A 226 15.58 -20.46 -14.16
CA GLY A 226 15.12 -20.86 -15.49
C GLY A 226 13.60 -21.04 -15.54
N THR A 227 13.03 -21.75 -14.56
CA THR A 227 11.58 -21.96 -14.42
C THR A 227 10.83 -20.63 -14.27
N VAL A 228 11.31 -19.72 -13.42
CA VAL A 228 10.67 -18.41 -13.21
C VAL A 228 10.78 -17.54 -14.46
N LEU A 229 11.98 -17.34 -15.01
CA LEU A 229 12.22 -16.43 -16.14
C LEU A 229 11.65 -16.96 -17.47
N GLY A 230 11.48 -18.27 -17.61
CA GLY A 230 10.77 -18.91 -18.72
C GLY A 230 9.24 -18.87 -18.59
N SER A 231 8.69 -18.51 -17.43
CA SER A 231 7.24 -18.48 -17.22
C SER A 231 6.58 -17.19 -17.71
N GLY A 232 5.47 -17.30 -18.42
CA GLY A 232 4.65 -16.13 -18.79
C GLY A 232 4.14 -15.37 -17.56
N TYR A 233 3.80 -16.08 -16.48
CA TYR A 233 3.32 -15.49 -15.22
C TYR A 233 4.32 -14.51 -14.59
N TRP A 234 5.63 -14.76 -14.67
CA TRP A 234 6.64 -13.82 -14.20
C TRP A 234 6.60 -12.50 -14.99
N TRP A 235 6.54 -12.58 -16.32
CA TRP A 235 6.55 -11.40 -17.18
C TRP A 235 5.25 -10.60 -17.10
N THR A 236 4.08 -11.25 -16.98
CA THR A 236 2.81 -10.57 -16.68
C THR A 236 2.87 -9.87 -15.33
N ALA A 237 3.33 -10.56 -14.28
CA ALA A 237 3.42 -9.97 -12.95
C ALA A 237 4.44 -8.81 -12.87
N LEU A 238 5.55 -8.91 -13.60
CA LEU A 238 6.56 -7.86 -13.72
C LEU A 238 6.02 -6.65 -14.48
N TRP A 239 5.29 -6.86 -15.59
CA TRP A 239 4.62 -5.78 -16.33
C TRP A 239 3.59 -5.06 -15.43
N VAL A 240 2.72 -5.80 -14.74
CA VAL A 240 1.73 -5.22 -13.81
C VAL A 240 2.41 -4.41 -12.72
N THR A 241 3.48 -4.94 -12.12
CA THR A 241 4.26 -4.26 -11.07
C THR A 241 4.85 -2.96 -11.60
N LEU A 242 5.49 -2.98 -12.77
CA LEU A 242 6.07 -1.79 -13.41
C LEU A 242 5.01 -0.77 -13.81
N TYR A 243 3.87 -1.21 -14.36
CA TYR A 243 2.75 -0.36 -14.75
C TYR A 243 2.16 0.39 -13.56
N ILE A 244 1.86 -0.31 -12.46
CA ILE A 244 1.39 0.29 -11.20
C ILE A 244 2.46 1.24 -10.66
N THR A 245 3.72 0.80 -10.58
CA THR A 245 4.84 1.59 -10.02
C THR A 245 5.03 2.91 -10.76
N VAL A 246 5.19 2.87 -12.09
CA VAL A 246 5.49 4.07 -12.88
C VAL A 246 4.33 5.07 -12.83
N ILE A 247 3.08 4.60 -12.97
CA ILE A 247 1.92 5.49 -13.01
C ILE A 247 1.61 6.08 -11.63
N SER A 248 1.63 5.26 -10.57
CA SER A 248 1.38 5.74 -9.19
C SER A 248 2.44 6.78 -8.76
N VAL A 249 3.73 6.48 -8.93
CA VAL A 249 4.84 7.38 -8.57
C VAL A 249 4.78 8.71 -9.32
N ILE A 250 4.41 8.70 -10.61
CA ILE A 250 4.25 9.95 -11.41
C ILE A 250 3.09 10.79 -10.87
N ILE A 251 1.93 10.18 -10.58
CA ILE A 251 0.76 10.89 -10.06
C ILE A 251 1.05 11.43 -8.65
N GLU A 252 1.66 10.61 -7.78
CA GLU A 252 2.06 10.98 -6.43
C GLU A 252 3.10 12.11 -6.40
N LEU A 253 4.06 12.13 -7.35
CA LEU A 253 5.00 13.25 -7.49
C LEU A 253 4.25 14.56 -7.77
N VAL A 254 3.30 14.54 -8.72
CA VAL A 254 2.55 15.74 -9.13
C VAL A 254 1.60 16.22 -8.03
N ILE A 255 0.77 15.34 -7.49
CA ILE A 255 -0.18 15.67 -6.42
C ILE A 255 0.56 15.99 -5.12
N GLY A 256 1.61 15.22 -4.79
CA GLY A 256 2.46 15.43 -3.62
C GLY A 256 3.21 16.76 -3.67
N MET A 257 3.70 17.18 -4.84
CA MET A 257 4.29 18.52 -5.04
C MET A 257 3.25 19.63 -4.84
N ALA A 258 2.05 19.48 -5.40
CA ALA A 258 0.96 20.45 -5.21
C ALA A 258 0.57 20.59 -3.73
N ILE A 259 0.42 19.46 -3.02
CA ILE A 259 0.13 19.41 -1.59
C ILE A 259 1.29 20.00 -0.77
N ALA A 260 2.55 19.69 -1.09
CA ALA A 260 3.72 20.27 -0.42
C ALA A 260 3.77 21.80 -0.55
N LEU A 261 3.50 22.35 -1.74
CA LEU A 261 3.41 23.79 -1.98
C LEU A 261 2.32 24.46 -1.12
N VAL A 262 1.17 23.79 -0.96
CA VAL A 262 0.08 24.24 -0.06
C VAL A 262 0.49 24.16 1.42
N MET A 263 1.07 23.04 1.87
CA MET A 263 1.54 22.85 3.25
C MET A 263 2.71 23.78 3.64
N HIS A 264 3.45 24.29 2.65
CA HIS A 264 4.49 25.30 2.83
C HIS A 264 3.87 26.70 3.01
N ARG A 265 2.98 27.09 2.10
CA ARG A 265 2.35 28.42 2.04
C ARG A 265 1.16 28.64 2.99
N ALA A 266 0.61 27.59 3.60
CA ALA A 266 -0.46 27.73 4.57
C ALA A 266 -0.05 28.68 5.71
N MET A 267 -0.67 29.86 5.81
CA MET A 267 -0.38 30.82 6.90
C MET A 267 -1.22 30.50 8.14
N PHE A 268 -2.52 30.25 7.93
CA PHE A 268 -3.45 29.82 8.97
C PHE A 268 -3.62 28.31 8.96
N GLY A 269 -3.96 27.72 10.11
CA GLY A 269 -4.30 26.29 10.22
C GLY A 269 -3.17 25.30 9.92
N ARG A 270 -1.89 25.73 9.92
CA ARG A 270 -0.71 24.90 9.54
C ARG A 270 -0.71 23.48 10.14
N GLY A 271 -1.04 23.35 11.42
CA GLY A 271 -1.16 22.04 12.09
C GLY A 271 -2.30 21.19 11.53
N LEU A 272 -3.50 21.76 11.39
CA LEU A 272 -4.69 21.08 10.88
C LEU A 272 -4.51 20.64 9.42
N VAL A 273 -4.01 21.52 8.54
CA VAL A 273 -3.74 21.19 7.12
C VAL A 273 -2.77 20.01 7.02
N ARG A 274 -1.67 20.04 7.79
CA ARG A 274 -0.70 18.93 7.83
C ARG A 274 -1.32 17.65 8.39
N THR A 275 -2.12 17.74 9.45
CA THR A 275 -2.78 16.58 10.06
C THR A 275 -3.75 15.92 9.08
N VAL A 276 -4.66 16.70 8.47
CA VAL A 276 -5.69 16.18 7.54
C VAL A 276 -5.04 15.52 6.31
N VAL A 277 -4.00 16.13 5.73
CA VAL A 277 -3.24 15.53 4.63
C VAL A 277 -2.64 14.17 5.00
N LEU A 278 -2.22 13.97 6.25
CA LEU A 278 -1.53 12.76 6.70
C LEU A 278 -2.45 11.61 7.13
N ILE A 279 -3.76 11.85 7.28
CA ILE A 279 -4.72 10.81 7.70
C ILE A 279 -4.64 9.55 6.83
N PRO A 280 -4.62 9.60 5.47
CA PRO A 280 -4.56 8.40 4.64
C PRO A 280 -3.30 7.56 4.88
N TYR A 281 -2.17 8.19 5.16
CA TYR A 281 -0.91 7.48 5.40
C TYR A 281 -0.93 6.73 6.75
N GLY A 282 -1.54 7.31 7.79
CA GLY A 282 -1.67 6.68 9.11
C GLY A 282 -2.65 5.49 9.19
N ILE A 283 -3.54 5.30 8.21
CA ILE A 283 -4.47 4.15 8.18
C ILE A 283 -3.69 2.87 7.84
N VAL A 284 -4.03 1.74 8.48
CA VAL A 284 -3.45 0.42 8.19
C VAL A 284 -3.74 0.02 6.73
N THR A 285 -2.73 -0.47 6.01
CA THR A 285 -2.80 -0.82 4.57
C THR A 285 -3.96 -1.75 4.23
N VAL A 286 -4.10 -2.86 4.96
CA VAL A 286 -5.19 -3.84 4.78
C VAL A 286 -6.57 -3.21 5.02
N ALA A 287 -6.72 -2.40 6.07
CA ALA A 287 -7.99 -1.73 6.37
C ALA A 287 -8.37 -0.72 5.27
N ALA A 288 -7.40 0.06 4.79
CA ALA A 288 -7.60 0.95 3.65
C ALA A 288 -8.02 0.18 2.39
N ALA A 289 -7.32 -0.89 2.02
CA ALA A 289 -7.62 -1.68 0.84
C ALA A 289 -9.01 -2.37 0.94
N ILE A 290 -9.45 -2.78 2.13
CA ILE A 290 -10.81 -3.29 2.37
C ILE A 290 -11.85 -2.18 2.15
N SER A 291 -11.64 -0.97 2.67
CA SER A 291 -12.53 0.17 2.42
C SER A 291 -12.64 0.50 0.93
N TRP A 292 -11.52 0.50 0.20
CA TRP A 292 -11.51 0.67 -1.25
C TRP A 292 -12.23 -0.48 -1.98
N LYS A 293 -12.06 -1.73 -1.53
CA LYS A 293 -12.78 -2.88 -2.10
C LYS A 293 -14.30 -2.69 -2.03
N TYR A 294 -14.82 -2.36 -0.85
CA TYR A 294 -16.25 -2.10 -0.68
C TYR A 294 -16.72 -0.87 -1.46
N ALA A 295 -15.95 0.22 -1.49
CA ALA A 295 -16.28 1.42 -2.26
C ALA A 295 -16.52 1.16 -3.77
N TRP A 296 -15.82 0.17 -4.32
CA TRP A 296 -15.90 -0.25 -5.73
C TRP A 296 -16.67 -1.56 -5.97
N THR A 297 -17.33 -2.12 -4.95
CA THR A 297 -18.12 -3.36 -5.09
C THR A 297 -19.51 -3.05 -5.67
N PRO A 298 -19.92 -3.65 -6.81
CA PRO A 298 -21.22 -3.40 -7.44
C PRO A 298 -22.41 -3.53 -6.48
N GLY A 299 -23.41 -2.65 -6.62
CA GLY A 299 -24.65 -2.67 -5.83
C GLY A 299 -24.52 -2.26 -4.35
N THR A 300 -23.30 -2.07 -3.84
CA THR A 300 -23.03 -1.71 -2.42
C THR A 300 -22.03 -0.56 -2.26
N GLY A 301 -21.16 -0.33 -3.25
CA GLY A 301 -20.09 0.65 -3.19
C GLY A 301 -20.51 2.07 -3.59
N TYR A 302 -20.13 3.05 -2.78
CA TYR A 302 -20.46 4.46 -3.00
C TYR A 302 -19.69 5.13 -4.15
N LEU A 303 -18.61 4.51 -4.67
CA LEU A 303 -17.88 5.02 -5.84
C LEU A 303 -18.32 4.36 -7.15
N VAL A 304 -18.65 3.07 -7.14
CA VAL A 304 -19.15 2.39 -8.36
C VAL A 304 -20.51 2.93 -8.79
N ASN A 305 -21.35 3.40 -7.86
CA ASN A 305 -22.62 4.08 -8.16
C ASN A 305 -22.46 5.47 -8.85
N LEU A 306 -21.22 5.94 -9.08
CA LEU A 306 -20.92 7.13 -9.89
C LEU A 306 -20.57 6.79 -11.36
N LEU A 307 -20.46 5.50 -11.69
CA LEU A 307 -20.25 4.99 -13.03
C LEU A 307 -21.60 4.49 -13.60
N PRO A 308 -21.71 4.21 -14.92
CA PRO A 308 -22.92 3.65 -15.51
C PRO A 308 -23.36 2.34 -14.84
N ASP A 309 -24.67 2.08 -14.85
CA ASP A 309 -25.29 0.89 -14.27
C ASP A 309 -24.66 -0.41 -14.79
N GLY A 310 -24.44 -1.37 -13.89
CA GLY A 310 -23.79 -2.64 -14.21
C GLY A 310 -22.28 -2.56 -14.42
N SER A 311 -21.65 -1.40 -14.25
CA SER A 311 -20.18 -1.31 -14.25
C SER A 311 -19.55 -2.14 -13.12
N THR A 312 -18.55 -2.95 -13.47
CA THR A 312 -17.89 -3.87 -12.52
C THR A 312 -16.36 -3.72 -12.55
N PRO A 313 -15.80 -2.57 -12.13
CA PRO A 313 -14.39 -2.25 -12.37
C PRO A 313 -13.37 -3.22 -11.76
N LEU A 314 -13.74 -4.09 -10.82
CA LEU A 314 -12.86 -5.12 -10.25
C LEU A 314 -12.83 -6.46 -11.05
N THR A 315 -13.68 -6.62 -12.08
CA THR A 315 -13.79 -7.86 -12.89
C THR A 315 -12.95 -7.85 -14.17
N SER A 316 -12.34 -6.71 -14.50
CA SER A 316 -11.61 -6.50 -15.76
C SER A 316 -10.25 -5.88 -15.47
N GLN A 317 -9.19 -6.41 -16.10
CA GLN A 317 -7.79 -6.08 -15.77
C GLN A 317 -7.51 -4.57 -15.72
N MET A 318 -7.77 -3.83 -16.81
CA MET A 318 -7.42 -2.40 -16.89
C MET A 318 -8.21 -1.50 -15.93
N PRO A 319 -9.56 -1.65 -15.78
CA PRO A 319 -10.30 -0.99 -14.71
C PRO A 319 -9.82 -1.35 -13.30
N ALA A 320 -9.46 -2.62 -13.05
CA ALA A 320 -9.03 -3.08 -11.73
C ALA A 320 -7.65 -2.50 -11.37
N LEU A 321 -6.70 -2.50 -12.30
CA LEU A 321 -5.41 -1.81 -12.16
C LEU A 321 -5.59 -0.31 -11.92
N SER A 322 -6.57 0.33 -12.57
CA SER A 322 -6.90 1.75 -12.33
C SER A 322 -7.39 2.01 -10.91
N VAL A 323 -8.24 1.13 -10.36
CA VAL A 323 -8.70 1.20 -8.96
C VAL A 323 -7.54 0.95 -7.98
N ILE A 324 -6.68 -0.03 -8.25
CA ILE A 324 -5.47 -0.31 -7.45
C ILE A 324 -4.57 0.94 -7.39
N ILE A 325 -4.24 1.52 -8.56
CA ILE A 325 -3.42 2.74 -8.66
C ILE A 325 -4.08 3.91 -7.90
N LEU A 326 -5.39 4.12 -8.03
CA LEU A 326 -6.08 5.22 -7.36
C LEU A 326 -6.07 5.06 -5.82
N ALA A 327 -6.26 3.84 -5.31
CA ALA A 327 -6.15 3.52 -3.89
C ALA A 327 -4.72 3.73 -3.37
N GLU A 328 -3.72 3.30 -4.17
CA GLU A 328 -2.29 3.41 -3.87
C GLU A 328 -1.84 4.88 -3.79
N VAL A 329 -2.21 5.69 -4.80
CA VAL A 329 -1.96 7.13 -4.85
C VAL A 329 -2.57 7.83 -3.63
N TRP A 330 -3.84 7.54 -3.30
CA TRP A 330 -4.51 8.12 -2.14
C TRP A 330 -3.81 7.76 -0.81
N LYS A 331 -3.32 6.51 -0.68
CA LYS A 331 -2.66 6.01 0.52
C LYS A 331 -1.28 6.63 0.74
N THR A 332 -0.51 6.86 -0.32
CA THR A 332 0.95 7.13 -0.24
C THR A 332 1.36 8.55 -0.65
N THR A 333 0.53 9.29 -1.41
CA THR A 333 0.75 10.72 -1.71
C THR A 333 1.14 11.57 -0.50
N PRO A 334 0.59 11.37 0.73
CA PRO A 334 1.00 12.18 1.88
C PRO A 334 2.47 11.98 2.30
N PHE A 335 3.03 10.79 2.07
CA PHE A 335 4.45 10.50 2.32
C PHE A 335 5.34 11.21 1.28
N MET A 336 4.98 11.12 -0.01
CA MET A 336 5.64 11.88 -1.07
C MET A 336 5.58 13.40 -0.77
N ALA A 337 4.42 13.92 -0.37
CA ALA A 337 4.24 15.32 0.00
C ALA A 337 5.12 15.75 1.18
N LEU A 338 5.36 14.89 2.19
CA LEU A 338 6.26 15.20 3.31
C LEU A 338 7.73 15.31 2.86
N LEU A 339 8.21 14.36 2.06
CA LEU A 339 9.60 14.38 1.59
C LEU A 339 9.86 15.59 0.68
N LEU A 340 8.89 15.92 -0.18
CA LEU A 340 8.92 17.13 -1.00
C LEU A 340 8.82 18.41 -0.15
N LEU A 341 7.98 18.44 0.88
CA LEU A 341 7.88 19.59 1.80
C LEU A 341 9.18 19.82 2.59
N ALA A 342 9.87 18.75 3.00
CA ALA A 342 11.16 18.84 3.66
C ALA A 342 12.24 19.44 2.73
N GLY A 343 12.26 19.02 1.46
CA GLY A 343 13.13 19.62 0.43
C GLY A 343 12.77 21.07 0.10
N LEU A 344 11.47 21.40 0.02
CA LEU A 344 10.98 22.74 -0.27
C LEU A 344 11.35 23.73 0.85
N ALA A 345 11.35 23.29 2.10
CA ALA A 345 11.76 24.10 3.25
C ALA A 345 13.27 24.44 3.30
N LEU A 346 14.09 23.85 2.40
CA LEU A 346 15.50 24.20 2.22
C LEU A 346 15.72 25.23 1.10
N VAL A 347 14.68 25.60 0.34
CA VAL A 347 14.79 26.60 -0.74
C VAL A 347 14.84 28.00 -0.12
N PRO A 348 15.90 28.80 -0.33
CA PRO A 348 16.00 30.13 0.27
C PRO A 348 14.90 31.09 -0.24
N ASP A 349 14.11 31.62 0.70
CA ASP A 349 13.06 32.60 0.41
C ASP A 349 13.56 33.82 -0.37
N ASP A 350 14.81 34.23 -0.19
CA ASP A 350 15.39 35.39 -0.86
C ASP A 350 15.58 35.18 -2.37
N LEU A 351 15.84 33.95 -2.82
CA LEU A 351 15.82 33.61 -4.24
C LEU A 351 14.40 33.66 -4.81
N LEU A 352 13.39 33.28 -4.01
CA LEU A 352 11.98 33.33 -4.40
C LEU A 352 11.42 34.76 -4.41
N LYS A 353 11.98 35.67 -3.60
CA LYS A 353 11.74 37.12 -3.61
C LYS A 353 12.45 37.78 -4.80
N ALA A 354 13.75 37.53 -5.01
CA ALA A 354 14.51 38.09 -6.12
C ALA A 354 13.84 37.77 -7.47
N ALA A 355 13.54 36.50 -7.72
CA ALA A 355 12.81 36.10 -8.92
C ALA A 355 11.41 36.74 -9.04
N GLN A 356 10.78 37.15 -7.93
CA GLN A 356 9.51 37.90 -7.98
C GLN A 356 9.72 39.37 -8.39
N MET A 357 10.83 39.99 -8.00
CA MET A 357 11.23 41.33 -8.46
C MET A 357 11.59 41.30 -9.96
N ASP A 358 12.20 40.21 -10.43
CA ASP A 358 12.45 39.92 -11.86
C ASP A 358 11.17 39.58 -12.66
N GLY A 359 9.98 39.75 -12.07
CA GLY A 359 8.69 39.50 -12.72
C GLY A 359 8.31 38.03 -12.91
N ALA A 360 9.04 37.07 -12.33
CA ALA A 360 8.77 35.64 -12.53
C ALA A 360 7.46 35.21 -11.83
N GLY A 361 6.44 34.95 -12.66
CA GLY A 361 5.16 34.37 -12.24
C GLY A 361 5.30 33.02 -11.52
N ALA A 362 4.24 32.58 -10.85
CA ALA A 362 4.27 31.41 -9.98
C ALA A 362 4.76 30.12 -10.67
N TRP A 363 4.33 29.89 -11.92
CA TRP A 363 4.79 28.75 -12.74
C TRP A 363 6.27 28.85 -13.11
N THR A 364 6.73 30.04 -13.51
CA THR A 364 8.13 30.31 -13.83
C THR A 364 9.04 30.06 -12.62
N ARG A 365 8.65 30.53 -11.42
CA ARG A 365 9.39 30.24 -10.18
C ARG A 365 9.37 28.76 -9.80
N LEU A 366 8.24 28.06 -10.00
CA LEU A 366 8.19 26.62 -9.78
C LEU A 366 9.20 25.88 -10.67
N VAL A 367 9.12 26.07 -11.99
CA VAL A 367 9.89 25.27 -12.95
C VAL A 367 11.37 25.69 -13.04
N ARG A 368 11.69 26.99 -12.89
CA ARG A 368 13.06 27.51 -13.08
C ARG A 368 13.85 27.72 -11.77
N VAL A 369 13.20 27.77 -10.61
CA VAL A 369 13.88 28.02 -9.32
C VAL A 369 13.63 26.89 -8.33
N ILE A 370 12.38 26.54 -8.06
CA ILE A 370 12.03 25.55 -7.04
C ILE A 370 12.44 24.13 -7.47
N LEU A 371 11.99 23.64 -8.63
CA LEU A 371 12.29 22.27 -9.06
C LEU A 371 13.80 21.98 -9.24
N PRO A 372 14.63 22.89 -9.80
CA PRO A 372 16.08 22.66 -9.88
C PRO A 372 16.77 22.59 -8.51
N LEU A 373 16.42 23.49 -7.58
CA LEU A 373 16.99 23.48 -6.21
C LEU A 373 16.51 22.27 -5.40
N MET A 374 15.25 21.86 -5.58
CA MET A 374 14.68 20.67 -4.94
C MET A 374 15.12 19.34 -5.57
N LYS A 375 15.87 19.34 -6.68
CA LYS A 375 16.25 18.11 -7.42
C LYS A 375 16.81 16.99 -6.51
N PRO A 376 17.68 17.24 -5.51
CA PRO A 376 18.16 16.19 -4.62
C PRO A 376 17.03 15.59 -3.75
N ALA A 377 16.15 16.42 -3.20
CA ALA A 377 15.04 15.97 -2.36
C ALA A 377 13.94 15.25 -3.17
N ILE A 378 13.64 15.75 -4.38
CA ILE A 378 12.76 15.08 -5.35
C ILE A 378 13.30 13.68 -5.68
N LEU A 379 14.61 13.55 -5.90
CA LEU A 379 15.23 12.26 -6.19
C LEU A 379 15.16 11.29 -5.00
N VAL A 380 15.45 11.75 -3.79
CA VAL A 380 15.34 10.92 -2.58
C VAL A 380 13.88 10.46 -2.37
N ALA A 381 12.91 11.34 -2.60
CA ALA A 381 11.49 10.99 -2.51
C ALA A 381 11.06 9.96 -3.57
N LEU A 382 11.44 10.19 -4.83
CA LEU A 382 11.18 9.26 -5.94
C LEU A 382 11.86 7.91 -5.75
N LEU A 383 13.11 7.88 -5.26
CA LEU A 383 13.84 6.66 -4.97
C LEU A 383 13.08 5.83 -3.92
N PHE A 384 12.85 6.38 -2.72
CA PHE A 384 12.18 5.62 -1.66
C PHE A 384 10.78 5.15 -2.09
N ARG A 385 9.98 5.99 -2.75
CA ARG A 385 8.63 5.61 -3.17
C ARG A 385 8.61 4.64 -4.36
N THR A 386 9.59 4.67 -5.27
CA THR A 386 9.70 3.66 -6.35
C THR A 386 10.07 2.29 -5.78
N LEU A 387 10.98 2.21 -4.81
CA LEU A 387 11.38 0.95 -4.17
C LEU A 387 10.25 0.32 -3.35
N ASP A 388 9.41 1.17 -2.74
CA ASP A 388 8.19 0.81 -2.02
C ASP A 388 7.08 0.32 -2.98
N ALA A 389 6.72 1.13 -3.99
CA ALA A 389 5.71 0.81 -4.99
C ALA A 389 6.02 -0.47 -5.79
N PHE A 390 7.29 -0.71 -6.14
CA PHE A 390 7.70 -1.94 -6.83
C PHE A 390 7.48 -3.22 -6.01
N ARG A 391 7.32 -3.09 -4.68
CA ARG A 391 7.08 -4.23 -3.78
C ARG A 391 5.60 -4.41 -3.41
N VAL A 392 4.68 -3.62 -3.98
CA VAL A 392 3.24 -3.62 -3.68
C VAL A 392 2.65 -5.04 -3.60
N PHE A 393 1.97 -5.32 -2.50
CA PHE A 393 1.33 -6.61 -2.21
C PHE A 393 -0.08 -6.43 -1.63
N ASP A 394 -0.19 -5.84 -0.44
CA ASP A 394 -1.43 -5.72 0.34
C ASP A 394 -2.63 -5.25 -0.49
N ASN A 395 -2.45 -4.15 -1.22
CA ASN A 395 -3.48 -3.46 -1.97
C ASN A 395 -4.08 -4.37 -3.07
N ILE A 396 -3.22 -5.03 -3.85
CA ILE A 396 -3.60 -6.01 -4.88
C ILE A 396 -4.23 -7.25 -4.26
N TYR A 397 -3.59 -7.80 -3.22
CA TYR A 397 -4.04 -9.03 -2.56
C TYR A 397 -5.46 -8.89 -1.99
N VAL A 398 -5.76 -7.72 -1.40
CA VAL A 398 -7.07 -7.41 -0.84
C VAL A 398 -8.08 -7.05 -1.92
N LEU A 399 -7.79 -6.13 -2.85
CA LEU A 399 -8.75 -5.67 -3.86
C LEU A 399 -9.17 -6.79 -4.81
N THR A 400 -8.22 -7.35 -5.56
CA THR A 400 -8.47 -8.31 -6.65
C THR A 400 -8.03 -9.73 -6.32
N SER A 401 -7.17 -9.89 -5.30
CA SER A 401 -6.47 -11.15 -5.01
C SER A 401 -5.69 -11.71 -6.21
N GLY A 402 -5.23 -10.83 -7.10
CA GLY A 402 -4.47 -11.15 -8.31
C GLY A 402 -5.30 -11.63 -9.50
N ASN A 403 -6.62 -11.79 -9.34
CA ASN A 403 -7.53 -12.20 -10.41
C ASN A 403 -7.50 -11.23 -11.61
N HIS A 404 -7.91 -11.72 -12.79
CA HIS A 404 -7.90 -10.96 -14.05
C HIS A 404 -6.50 -10.40 -14.38
N ASP A 405 -5.46 -11.21 -14.15
CA ASP A 405 -4.05 -10.88 -14.40
C ASP A 405 -3.59 -9.55 -13.77
N THR A 406 -3.96 -9.34 -12.50
CA THR A 406 -3.58 -8.15 -11.72
C THR A 406 -2.53 -8.41 -10.62
N GLY A 407 -1.99 -9.62 -10.53
CA GLY A 407 -0.98 -9.98 -9.53
C GLY A 407 0.39 -9.32 -9.75
N SER A 408 1.00 -8.78 -8.68
CA SER A 408 2.38 -8.27 -8.70
C SER A 408 3.43 -9.38 -8.52
N VAL A 409 4.70 -9.07 -8.75
CA VAL A 409 5.83 -9.97 -8.47
C VAL A 409 5.88 -10.39 -7.00
N SER A 410 5.59 -9.47 -6.07
CA SER A 410 5.47 -9.78 -4.64
C SER A 410 4.38 -10.81 -4.37
N MET A 411 3.23 -10.69 -5.06
CA MET A 411 2.14 -11.66 -4.92
C MET A 411 2.47 -13.02 -5.57
N LEU A 412 3.20 -13.04 -6.69
CA LEU A 412 3.70 -14.27 -7.30
C LEU A 412 4.68 -15.00 -6.36
N GLY A 413 5.58 -14.26 -5.70
CA GLY A 413 6.47 -14.80 -4.67
C GLY A 413 5.71 -15.35 -3.47
N TYR A 414 4.75 -14.58 -2.93
CA TYR A 414 3.88 -15.02 -1.82
C TYR A 414 3.10 -16.29 -2.16
N ASN A 415 2.50 -16.36 -3.35
CA ASN A 415 1.75 -17.53 -3.80
C ASN A 415 2.65 -18.78 -3.87
N ASN A 416 3.88 -18.67 -4.39
CA ASN A 416 4.81 -19.80 -4.43
C ASN A 416 5.30 -20.22 -3.03
N LEU A 417 5.71 -19.25 -2.20
CA LEU A 417 6.33 -19.51 -0.92
C LEU A 417 5.34 -19.98 0.17
N PHE A 418 4.16 -19.36 0.26
CA PHE A 418 3.21 -19.57 1.36
C PHE A 418 1.94 -20.34 1.00
N LYS A 419 1.53 -20.40 -0.28
CA LYS A 419 0.40 -21.25 -0.71
C LYS A 419 0.90 -22.55 -1.37
N ALA A 420 1.90 -22.43 -2.25
CA ALA A 420 2.48 -23.58 -2.93
C ALA A 420 3.63 -24.23 -2.13
N PHE A 421 4.06 -23.68 -0.99
CA PHE A 421 5.11 -24.22 -0.11
C PHE A 421 6.45 -24.57 -0.80
N ASN A 422 6.67 -24.08 -2.03
CA ASN A 422 7.89 -24.30 -2.78
C ASN A 422 8.90 -23.23 -2.33
N LEU A 423 9.80 -23.61 -1.42
CA LEU A 423 10.81 -22.73 -0.85
C LEU A 423 11.84 -22.34 -1.91
N GLY A 424 12.24 -23.27 -2.78
CA GLY A 424 13.22 -23.04 -3.84
C GLY A 424 12.79 -21.95 -4.82
N THR A 425 11.69 -22.17 -5.53
CA THR A 425 11.10 -21.23 -6.49
C THR A 425 10.63 -19.93 -5.80
N GLY A 426 10.00 -20.02 -4.62
CA GLY A 426 9.59 -18.84 -3.84
C GLY A 426 10.79 -17.94 -3.45
N SER A 427 11.92 -18.55 -3.11
CA SER A 427 13.17 -17.83 -2.81
C SER A 427 13.82 -17.27 -4.08
N ALA A 428 13.82 -18.01 -5.20
CA ALA A 428 14.34 -17.51 -6.47
C ALA A 428 13.57 -16.27 -6.97
N ILE A 429 12.23 -16.27 -6.86
CA ILE A 429 11.40 -15.09 -7.11
C ILE A 429 11.80 -13.93 -6.18
N SER A 430 12.01 -14.21 -4.89
CA SER A 430 12.40 -13.20 -3.90
C SER A 430 13.79 -12.58 -4.20
N VAL A 431 14.74 -13.39 -4.66
CA VAL A 431 16.07 -12.92 -5.10
C VAL A 431 15.98 -12.13 -6.40
N LEU A 432 15.16 -12.53 -7.37
CA LEU A 432 14.92 -11.76 -8.60
C LEU A 432 14.30 -10.39 -8.28
N ILE A 433 13.31 -10.31 -7.38
CA ILE A 433 12.73 -9.05 -6.91
C ILE A 433 13.80 -8.18 -6.24
N PHE A 434 14.65 -8.76 -5.39
CA PHE A 434 15.77 -8.03 -4.77
C PHE A 434 16.74 -7.47 -5.81
N LEU A 435 17.08 -8.23 -6.86
CA LEU A 435 17.94 -7.77 -7.95
C LEU A 435 17.28 -6.64 -8.77
N CYS A 436 15.98 -6.73 -9.07
CA CYS A 436 15.25 -5.64 -9.73
C CYS A 436 15.25 -4.36 -8.89
N VAL A 437 14.97 -4.47 -7.58
CA VAL A 437 14.99 -3.34 -6.63
C VAL A 437 16.41 -2.73 -6.51
N ALA A 438 17.45 -3.57 -6.49
CA ALA A 438 18.84 -3.12 -6.49
C ALA A 438 19.24 -2.41 -7.79
N VAL A 439 18.81 -2.90 -8.95
CA VAL A 439 19.02 -2.25 -10.26
C VAL A 439 18.32 -0.88 -10.30
N ILE A 440 17.07 -0.79 -9.82
CA ILE A 440 16.36 0.50 -9.69
C ILE A 440 17.17 1.47 -8.82
N ALA A 441 17.60 1.05 -7.63
CA ALA A 441 18.40 1.89 -6.73
C ALA A 441 19.73 2.36 -7.38
N ILE A 442 20.45 1.46 -8.06
CA ILE A 442 21.71 1.79 -8.74
C ILE A 442 21.48 2.79 -9.89
N VAL A 443 20.41 2.62 -10.67
CA VAL A 443 20.03 3.56 -11.75
C VAL A 443 19.71 4.95 -11.19
N PHE A 444 18.95 5.03 -10.09
CA PHE A 444 18.64 6.30 -9.43
C PHE A 444 19.87 6.99 -8.82
N ILE A 445 20.79 6.25 -8.20
CA ILE A 445 22.02 6.83 -7.63
C ILE A 445 22.96 7.30 -8.75
N LYS A 446 23.26 6.41 -9.72
CA LYS A 446 24.26 6.65 -10.76
C LYS A 446 23.79 7.60 -11.86
N GLY A 447 22.50 7.60 -12.20
CA GLY A 447 21.95 8.46 -13.25
C GLY A 447 21.89 9.95 -12.89
N PHE A 448 22.08 10.30 -11.62
CA PHE A 448 21.85 11.66 -11.12
C PHE A 448 22.97 12.23 -10.24
N GLY A 449 24.05 11.46 -9.99
CA GLY A 449 25.18 11.93 -9.20
C GLY A 449 24.84 12.16 -7.72
N ALA A 450 23.91 11.37 -7.18
CA ALA A 450 23.52 11.46 -5.77
C ALA A 450 24.64 10.87 -4.88
N SER A 451 25.62 11.71 -4.56
CA SER A 451 26.68 11.44 -3.57
C SER A 451 26.08 10.79 -2.32
N ALA A 452 26.67 9.67 -1.90
CA ALA A 452 26.38 9.11 -0.59
C ALA A 452 26.85 10.11 0.49
N PRO A 453 26.25 10.13 1.70
CA PRO A 453 26.67 11.05 2.75
C PRO A 453 28.17 10.94 3.05
N GLY A 454 28.93 11.98 2.69
CA GLY A 454 30.39 12.01 2.81
C GLY A 454 31.19 11.91 1.51
N SER A 455 30.58 11.80 0.32
CA SER A 455 31.25 12.11 -0.95
C SER A 455 31.02 13.57 -1.36
N ASP A 456 31.44 14.48 -0.49
CA ASP A 456 31.90 15.80 -0.91
C ASP A 456 33.21 15.60 -1.67
N ASP A 457 33.18 15.81 -2.98
CA ASP A 457 34.41 15.87 -3.78
C ASP A 457 35.03 17.26 -3.53
N GLU A 458 35.80 17.38 -2.44
CA GLU A 458 36.51 18.61 -2.06
C GLU A 458 37.43 19.02 -3.22
N GLY A 459 36.98 20.01 -4.00
CA GLY A 459 37.57 20.37 -5.29
C GLY A 459 39.07 20.64 -5.23
N ARG A 460 39.80 20.06 -6.20
CA ARG A 460 41.25 20.14 -6.36
C ARG A 460 41.66 20.50 -7.78
#